data_AF-A0A285BHW1-F1
#
_entry.id   AF-A0A285BHW1-F1
#
_cell.length_a   1.000
_cell.length_b   1.000
_cell.length_c   1.000
_cell.angle_alpha   90.00
_cell.angle_beta   90.00
_cell.angle_gamma   90.00
#
_symmetry.space_group_name_H-M   'P 1'
#
loop_
_entity.id
_entity.type
_entity.pdbx_description
1 polymer ?
#
loop_
_entity_poly.entity_id
_entity_poly.type
_entity_poly.pdbx_seq_one_letter_code
_entity_poly.pdbx_strand_id
1 'polypeptide(L)'
;MKRNKNIVRLIGLLVIAAMFLIVVGKYFFTKTMNPEEILRDKYSNKPSYDIKLQKANEYFSGFLGQDGENVYLDLFRDGKYFGGSVASIKQRDLVWVYQFQQYETLVVVYGYNPDSNYLSYYLEVSSTTTEPKVIKKDISKEKYILDIYVFDTKYNGTANLELIKKPGK
;
A
#
# COMPACT_ATOMS: atom_id res chain seq x y z
N MET A 1 -15.69 -50.29 36.67
CA MET A 1 -16.01 -49.75 35.33
C MET A 1 -15.91 -48.20 35.26
N LYS A 2 -14.86 -47.57 35.83
CA LYS A 2 -14.68 -46.09 35.86
C LYS A 2 -13.64 -45.55 34.86
N ARG A 3 -12.75 -46.41 34.34
CA ARG A 3 -11.62 -46.03 33.48
C ARG A 3 -12.04 -45.55 32.07
N ASN A 4 -13.11 -46.11 31.51
CA ASN A 4 -13.61 -45.75 30.17
C ASN A 4 -14.26 -44.35 30.11
N LYS A 5 -14.93 -43.89 31.18
CA LYS A 5 -15.57 -42.56 31.18
C LYS A 5 -14.56 -41.41 31.11
N ASN A 6 -13.39 -41.58 31.71
CA ASN A 6 -12.34 -40.57 31.69
C ASN A 6 -11.64 -40.51 30.33
N ILE A 7 -11.45 -41.66 29.67
CA ILE A 7 -10.89 -41.72 28.31
C ILE A 7 -11.86 -41.10 27.29
N VAL A 8 -13.15 -41.40 27.38
CA VAL A 8 -14.18 -40.81 26.49
C VAL A 8 -14.29 -39.29 26.69
N ARG A 9 -14.20 -38.80 27.94
CA ARG A 9 -14.16 -37.35 28.23
C ARG A 9 -12.90 -36.67 27.68
N LEU A 10 -11.75 -37.33 27.78
CA LEU A 10 -10.49 -36.80 27.27
C LEU A 10 -10.49 -36.72 25.74
N ILE A 11 -11.00 -37.74 25.06
CA ILE A 11 -11.18 -37.74 23.60
C ILE A 11 -12.16 -36.64 23.18
N GLY A 12 -13.29 -36.50 23.89
CA GLY A 12 -14.26 -35.42 23.62
C GLY A 12 -13.65 -34.02 23.76
N LEU A 13 -12.83 -33.78 24.79
CA LEU A 13 -12.12 -32.52 24.99
C LEU A 13 -11.08 -32.24 23.88
N LEU A 14 -10.36 -33.27 23.42
CA LEU A 14 -9.40 -33.14 22.32
C LEU A 14 -10.09 -32.80 20.99
N VAL A 15 -11.26 -33.37 20.71
CA VAL A 15 -12.05 -33.04 19.51
C VAL A 15 -12.54 -31.59 19.57
N ILE A 16 -13.00 -31.12 20.73
CA ILE A 16 -13.41 -29.72 20.91
C ILE A 16 -12.22 -28.78 20.74
N ALA A 17 -11.06 -29.10 21.33
CA ALA A 17 -9.84 -28.30 21.18
C ALA A 17 -9.35 -28.26 19.73
N ALA A 18 -9.39 -29.38 19.01
CA ALA A 18 -9.03 -29.45 17.59
C ALA A 18 -10.00 -28.62 16.72
N MET A 19 -11.31 -28.72 16.97
CA MET A 19 -12.29 -27.86 16.27
C MET A 19 -12.07 -26.38 16.58
N PHE A 20 -11.76 -26.04 17.83
CA PHE A 20 -11.45 -24.67 18.22
C PHE A 20 -10.19 -24.16 17.52
N LEU A 21 -9.13 -24.97 17.43
CA LEU A 21 -7.93 -24.65 16.67
C LEU A 21 -8.18 -24.49 15.16
N ILE A 22 -9.09 -25.28 14.57
CA ILE A 22 -9.49 -25.13 13.16
C ILE A 22 -10.29 -23.84 12.94
N VAL A 23 -11.21 -23.49 13.86
CA VAL A 23 -12.01 -22.27 13.77
C VAL A 23 -11.16 -21.03 14.02
N VAL A 24 -10.34 -21.04 15.06
CA VAL A 24 -9.36 -19.98 15.36
C VAL A 24 -8.35 -19.88 14.22
N GLY A 25 -7.84 -21.00 13.73
CA GLY A 25 -7.00 -21.08 12.54
C GLY A 25 -7.66 -20.41 11.34
N LYS A 26 -8.91 -20.76 10.99
CA LYS A 26 -9.65 -20.09 9.90
C LYS A 26 -9.90 -18.59 10.15
N TYR A 27 -10.05 -18.18 11.41
CA TYR A 27 -10.24 -16.77 11.77
C TYR A 27 -8.94 -15.97 11.63
N PHE A 28 -7.78 -16.54 12.00
CA PHE A 28 -6.46 -15.94 11.81
C PHE A 28 -5.93 -16.05 10.37
N PHE A 29 -6.23 -17.15 9.68
CA PHE A 29 -6.09 -17.36 8.24
C PHE A 29 -7.33 -16.86 7.48
N THR A 30 -7.98 -15.79 7.98
CA THR A 30 -8.90 -15.03 7.13
C THR A 30 -8.10 -14.68 5.89
N LYS A 31 -8.46 -15.33 4.77
CA LYS A 31 -7.88 -15.20 3.44
C LYS A 31 -7.26 -13.81 3.32
N THR A 32 -5.95 -13.73 3.17
CA THR A 32 -5.33 -12.61 2.48
C THR A 32 -5.99 -12.57 1.11
N MET A 33 -7.11 -11.85 1.02
CA MET A 33 -7.83 -11.65 -0.23
C MET A 33 -6.84 -10.97 -1.17
N ASN A 34 -6.83 -11.42 -2.42
CA ASN A 34 -5.97 -10.83 -3.42
C ASN A 34 -6.29 -9.32 -3.48
N PRO A 35 -5.32 -8.41 -3.27
CA PRO A 35 -5.54 -6.97 -3.33
C PRO A 35 -6.31 -6.53 -4.59
N GLU A 36 -6.08 -7.17 -5.73
CA GLU A 36 -6.81 -6.86 -6.97
C GLU A 36 -8.31 -7.19 -6.89
N GLU A 37 -8.70 -8.26 -6.20
CA GLU A 37 -10.11 -8.60 -5.97
C GLU A 37 -10.79 -7.55 -5.08
N ILE A 38 -10.07 -7.10 -4.04
CA ILE A 38 -10.54 -6.02 -3.16
C ILE A 38 -10.75 -4.73 -3.96
N LEU A 39 -9.81 -4.38 -4.84
CA LEU A 39 -9.94 -3.19 -5.68
C LEU A 39 -11.06 -3.30 -6.71
N ARG A 40 -11.23 -4.48 -7.32
CA ARG A 40 -12.33 -4.74 -8.26
C ARG A 40 -13.69 -4.54 -7.59
N ASP A 41 -13.84 -5.01 -6.35
CA ASP A 41 -15.07 -4.80 -5.57
C ASP A 41 -15.25 -3.32 -5.19
N LYS A 42 -14.20 -2.70 -4.63
CA LYS A 42 -14.18 -1.28 -4.21
C LYS A 42 -14.55 -0.31 -5.35
N TYR A 43 -14.13 -0.61 -6.56
CA TYR A 43 -14.34 0.22 -7.75
C TYR A 43 -15.36 -0.37 -8.73
N SER A 44 -16.17 -1.34 -8.31
CA SER A 44 -17.20 -1.98 -9.15
C SER A 44 -18.20 -1.01 -9.76
N ASN A 45 -18.44 0.15 -9.12
CA ASN A 45 -19.32 1.20 -9.61
C ASN A 45 -18.63 2.21 -10.57
N LYS A 46 -17.35 2.01 -10.91
CA LYS A 46 -16.58 2.85 -11.82
C LYS A 46 -16.16 2.03 -13.04
N PRO A 47 -17.00 1.97 -14.09
CA PRO A 47 -16.75 1.09 -15.24
C PRO A 47 -15.48 1.45 -16.03
N SER A 48 -14.99 2.68 -15.91
CA SER A 48 -13.73 3.14 -16.52
C SER A 48 -12.49 2.95 -15.64
N TYR A 49 -12.66 2.49 -14.40
CA TYR A 49 -11.54 2.26 -13.49
C TYR A 49 -10.68 1.10 -14.00
N ASP A 50 -9.38 1.35 -14.05
CA ASP A 50 -8.39 0.34 -14.39
C ASP A 50 -7.09 0.54 -13.60
N ILE A 51 -6.43 -0.57 -13.27
CA ILE A 51 -5.14 -0.57 -12.57
C ILE A 51 -4.05 -0.28 -13.61
N LYS A 52 -3.34 0.84 -13.43
CA LYS A 52 -2.30 1.32 -14.35
C LYS A 52 -0.90 0.89 -13.95
N LEU A 53 -0.66 0.78 -12.65
CA LEU A 53 0.65 0.39 -12.12
C LEU A 53 0.48 -0.31 -10.78
N GLN A 54 1.29 -1.33 -10.54
CA GLN A 54 1.39 -2.03 -9.27
C GLN A 54 2.85 -2.11 -8.88
N LYS A 55 3.14 -1.89 -7.60
CA LYS A 55 4.46 -2.18 -7.01
C LYS A 55 4.29 -2.88 -5.68
N ALA A 56 5.19 -3.81 -5.41
CA ALA A 56 5.25 -4.49 -4.12
C ALA A 56 6.69 -4.60 -3.63
N ASN A 57 6.84 -4.62 -2.31
CA ASN A 57 8.02 -5.09 -1.59
C ASN A 57 7.60 -6.19 -0.61
N GLU A 58 8.47 -6.57 0.31
CA GLU A 58 8.25 -7.71 1.22
C GLU A 58 6.92 -7.64 2.01
N TYR A 59 6.54 -6.44 2.47
CA TYR A 59 5.38 -6.25 3.35
C TYR A 59 4.30 -5.35 2.74
N PHE A 60 4.66 -4.53 1.75
CA PHE A 60 3.77 -3.52 1.19
C PHE A 60 3.50 -3.77 -0.29
N SER A 61 2.26 -3.51 -0.69
CA SER A 61 1.91 -3.36 -2.11
C SER A 61 1.08 -2.11 -2.32
N GLY A 62 1.41 -1.36 -3.37
CA GLY A 62 0.66 -0.21 -3.84
C GLY A 62 0.08 -0.47 -5.21
N PHE A 63 -1.10 0.08 -5.44
CA PHE A 63 -1.81 0.07 -6.71
C PHE A 63 -2.15 1.49 -7.11
N LEU A 64 -1.86 1.82 -8.36
CA LEU A 64 -2.24 3.07 -8.97
C LEU A 64 -3.35 2.79 -9.99
N GLY A 65 -4.57 3.19 -9.65
CA GLY A 65 -5.75 3.09 -10.53
C GLY A 65 -6.11 4.43 -11.17
N GLN A 66 -6.91 4.40 -12.24
CA GLN A 66 -7.45 5.61 -12.87
C GLN A 66 -8.84 5.33 -13.45
N ASP A 67 -9.80 6.26 -13.27
CA ASP A 67 -11.17 6.16 -13.82
C ASP A 67 -11.49 7.20 -14.93
N GLY A 68 -10.48 7.92 -15.40
CA GLY A 68 -10.60 8.98 -16.41
C GLY A 68 -10.68 10.39 -15.83
N GLU A 69 -11.08 10.53 -14.57
CA GLU A 69 -11.11 11.84 -13.87
C GLU A 69 -10.14 11.90 -12.69
N ASN A 70 -9.87 10.76 -12.08
CA ASN A 70 -9.09 10.65 -10.87
C ASN A 70 -8.01 9.57 -11.00
N VAL A 71 -6.93 9.78 -10.27
CA VAL A 71 -5.90 8.79 -9.97
C VAL A 71 -6.10 8.34 -8.54
N TYR A 72 -6.07 7.03 -8.34
CA TYR A 72 -6.26 6.38 -7.05
C TYR A 72 -4.97 5.70 -6.63
N LEU A 73 -4.51 5.99 -5.42
CA LEU A 73 -3.51 5.22 -4.73
C LEU A 73 -4.22 4.32 -3.72
N ASP A 74 -3.96 3.02 -3.79
CA ASP A 74 -4.40 2.05 -2.80
C ASP A 74 -3.22 1.27 -2.25
N LEU A 75 -3.11 1.20 -0.93
CA LEU A 75 -1.98 0.60 -0.22
C LEU A 75 -2.45 -0.56 0.65
N PHE A 76 -1.68 -1.65 0.57
CA PHE A 76 -1.90 -2.87 1.33
C PHE A 76 -0.63 -3.24 2.08
N ARG A 77 -0.81 -3.78 3.29
CA ARG A 77 0.24 -4.35 4.13
C ARG A 77 -0.13 -5.80 4.39
N ASP A 78 0.75 -6.73 4.04
CA ASP A 78 0.50 -8.18 4.18
C ASP A 78 -0.83 -8.60 3.53
N GLY A 79 -1.14 -8.02 2.36
CA GLY A 79 -2.39 -8.26 1.62
C GLY A 79 -3.64 -7.58 2.21
N LYS A 80 -3.53 -6.82 3.31
CA LYS A 80 -4.66 -6.11 3.92
C LYS A 80 -4.62 -4.63 3.56
N TYR A 81 -5.75 -4.09 3.08
CA TYR A 81 -5.87 -2.66 2.79
C TYR A 81 -5.67 -1.85 4.08
N PHE A 82 -4.81 -0.84 4.04
CA PHE A 82 -4.58 0.04 5.21
C PHE A 82 -4.66 1.52 4.89
N GLY A 83 -4.66 1.92 3.61
CA GLY A 83 -4.68 3.32 3.27
C GLY A 83 -4.67 3.58 1.78
N GLY A 84 -4.80 4.84 1.42
CA GLY A 84 -4.85 5.27 0.03
C GLY A 84 -5.14 6.76 -0.08
N SER A 85 -5.10 7.26 -1.31
CA SER A 85 -5.40 8.65 -1.63
C SER A 85 -6.06 8.73 -3.00
N VAL A 86 -6.81 9.80 -3.24
CA VAL A 86 -7.41 10.09 -4.53
C VAL A 86 -7.03 11.51 -4.93
N ALA A 87 -6.66 11.70 -6.19
CA ALA A 87 -6.35 13.00 -6.73
C ALA A 87 -6.94 13.17 -8.12
N SER A 88 -7.48 14.37 -8.40
CA SER A 88 -8.07 14.67 -9.69
C SER A 88 -6.99 15.00 -10.72
N ILE A 89 -7.15 14.48 -11.94
CA ILE A 89 -6.23 14.79 -13.05
C ILE A 89 -6.33 16.24 -13.55
N LYS A 90 -7.31 17.01 -13.05
CA LYS A 90 -7.48 18.43 -13.36
C LYS A 90 -6.60 19.34 -12.50
N GLN A 91 -5.93 18.81 -11.48
CA GLN A 91 -5.02 19.58 -10.63
C GLN A 91 -3.73 19.96 -11.39
N ARG A 92 -3.09 21.06 -10.98
CA ARG A 92 -1.85 21.54 -11.60
C ARG A 92 -0.68 20.59 -11.40
N ASP A 93 -0.56 20.06 -10.19
CA ASP A 93 0.45 19.06 -9.87
C ASP A 93 -0.21 17.68 -9.88
N LEU A 94 0.43 16.76 -10.59
CA LEU A 94 -0.12 15.42 -10.86
C LEU A 94 0.73 14.30 -10.24
N VAL A 95 1.75 14.66 -9.47
CA VAL A 95 2.59 13.74 -8.72
C VAL A 95 2.59 14.21 -7.27
N TRP A 96 2.31 13.28 -6.36
CA TRP A 96 2.08 13.56 -4.95
C TRP A 96 2.90 12.61 -4.07
N VAL A 97 3.01 12.98 -2.80
CA VAL A 97 3.54 12.13 -1.75
C VAL A 97 2.43 11.75 -0.80
N TYR A 98 2.30 10.44 -0.56
CA TYR A 98 1.59 9.89 0.58
C TYR A 98 2.60 9.47 1.64
N GLN A 99 2.35 9.83 2.89
CA GLN A 99 3.23 9.49 4.00
C GLN A 99 2.42 8.86 5.14
N PHE A 100 2.95 7.78 5.69
CA PHE A 100 2.39 7.10 6.86
C PHE A 100 3.51 6.77 7.85
N GLN A 101 3.26 7.06 9.12
CA GLN A 101 4.24 6.88 10.19
C GLN A 101 3.60 6.16 11.37
N GLN A 102 4.15 5.00 11.73
CA GLN A 102 3.73 4.27 12.93
C GLN A 102 4.91 3.54 13.57
N TYR A 103 5.27 2.37 13.03
CA TYR A 103 6.43 1.56 13.45
C TYR A 103 7.60 1.66 12.46
N GLU A 104 7.35 2.33 11.35
CA GLU A 104 8.26 2.63 10.25
C GLU A 104 7.70 3.88 9.57
N THR A 105 8.52 4.52 8.75
CA THR A 105 8.07 5.62 7.88
C THR A 105 7.93 5.09 6.47
N LEU A 106 6.69 5.05 6.00
CA LEU A 106 6.36 4.74 4.61
C LEU A 106 6.17 6.05 3.85
N VAL A 107 6.91 6.23 2.76
CA VAL A 107 6.73 7.33 1.82
C VAL A 107 6.45 6.76 0.45
N VAL A 108 5.34 7.18 -0.15
CA VAL A 108 4.92 6.73 -1.47
C VAL A 108 4.84 7.94 -2.39
N VAL A 109 5.67 7.95 -3.42
CA VAL A 109 5.56 8.92 -4.51
C VAL A 109 4.66 8.31 -5.56
N TYR A 110 3.55 8.96 -5.88
CA TYR A 110 2.57 8.42 -6.80
C TYR A 110 1.99 9.50 -7.70
N GLY A 111 1.54 9.13 -8.89
CA GLY A 111 0.85 10.09 -9.74
C GLY A 111 0.81 9.76 -11.22
N TYR A 112 0.42 10.77 -11.97
CA TYR A 112 0.23 10.76 -13.41
C TYR A 112 1.10 11.84 -14.04
N ASN A 113 1.96 11.47 -14.98
CA ASN A 113 2.85 12.39 -15.68
C ASN A 113 2.56 12.33 -17.19
N PRO A 114 1.39 12.84 -17.63
CA PRO A 114 1.06 12.88 -19.04
C PRO A 114 2.08 13.75 -19.78
N ASP A 115 2.43 13.33 -21.00
CA ASP A 115 3.29 14.08 -21.91
C ASP A 115 4.66 14.47 -21.33
N SER A 116 5.13 13.73 -20.33
CA SER A 116 6.44 13.94 -19.70
C SER A 116 6.64 15.38 -19.21
N ASN A 117 5.61 15.95 -18.56
CA ASN A 117 5.67 17.30 -18.00
C ASN A 117 6.76 17.43 -16.93
N TYR A 118 7.01 16.35 -16.20
CA TYR A 118 8.08 16.24 -15.23
C TYR A 118 9.20 15.32 -15.75
N LEU A 119 10.45 15.76 -15.58
CA LEU A 119 11.66 15.04 -15.98
C LEU A 119 12.19 14.16 -14.84
N SER A 120 12.17 14.68 -13.63
CA SER A 120 12.68 14.00 -12.44
C SER A 120 11.97 14.52 -11.20
N TYR A 121 12.11 13.82 -10.09
CA TYR A 121 11.79 14.35 -8.77
C TYR A 121 12.96 14.24 -7.80
N TYR A 122 12.95 15.13 -6.81
CA TYR A 122 13.70 14.99 -5.57
C TYR A 122 12.73 14.74 -4.43
N LEU A 123 13.03 13.75 -3.61
CA LEU A 123 12.31 13.43 -2.39
C LEU A 123 13.28 13.59 -1.22
N GLU A 124 13.02 14.57 -0.36
CA GLU A 124 13.74 14.74 0.89
C GLU A 124 12.88 14.20 2.03
N VAL A 125 13.37 13.17 2.72
CA VAL A 125 12.74 12.63 3.92
C VAL A 125 13.53 13.10 5.12
N SER A 126 12.94 14.05 5.85
CA SER A 126 13.57 14.61 7.03
C SER A 126 13.56 13.62 8.21
N SER A 127 14.48 13.85 9.13
CA SER A 127 14.62 13.09 10.36
C SER A 127 14.87 14.03 11.51
N THR A 128 14.36 13.66 12.68
CA THR A 128 14.66 14.37 13.94
C THR A 128 15.95 13.88 14.61
N THR A 129 16.52 12.75 14.16
CA THR A 129 17.60 12.04 14.86
C THR A 129 18.78 11.64 13.97
N THR A 130 18.67 11.83 12.65
CA THR A 130 19.72 11.56 11.67
C THR A 130 19.68 12.59 10.55
N GLU A 131 20.68 12.57 9.67
CA GLU A 131 20.68 13.39 8.45
C GLU A 131 19.48 13.05 7.54
N PRO A 132 18.87 14.05 6.88
CA PRO A 132 17.81 13.82 5.91
C PRO A 132 18.26 12.91 4.77
N LYS A 133 17.35 12.06 4.29
CA LYS A 133 17.61 11.21 3.14
C LYS A 133 17.04 11.86 1.89
N VAL A 134 17.91 12.09 0.90
CA VAL A 134 17.54 12.66 -0.40
C VAL A 134 17.56 11.59 -1.46
N ILE A 135 16.46 11.46 -2.21
CA ILE A 135 16.31 10.52 -3.31
C ILE A 135 16.03 11.31 -4.57
N LYS A 136 16.79 11.04 -5.63
CA LYS A 136 16.56 11.58 -6.97
C LYS A 136 16.12 10.46 -7.89
N LYS A 137 15.06 10.67 -8.67
CA LYS A 137 14.61 9.70 -9.67
C LYS A 137 14.22 10.38 -10.98
N ASP A 138 14.69 9.82 -12.10
CA ASP A 138 14.22 10.15 -13.44
C ASP A 138 12.83 9.55 -13.67
N ILE A 139 11.88 10.38 -14.08
CA ILE A 139 10.50 10.00 -14.41
C ILE A 139 10.09 10.52 -15.80
N SER A 140 11.06 10.95 -16.61
CA SER A 140 10.83 11.61 -17.90
C SER A 140 10.12 10.72 -18.92
N LYS A 141 10.18 9.39 -18.74
CA LYS A 141 9.51 8.39 -19.60
C LYS A 141 8.36 7.68 -18.88
N GLU A 142 8.10 8.01 -17.62
CA GLU A 142 7.06 7.37 -16.82
C GLU A 142 5.76 8.15 -16.98
N LYS A 143 4.74 7.56 -17.62
CA LYS A 143 3.38 8.12 -17.66
C LYS A 143 2.67 7.99 -16.31
N TYR A 144 2.94 6.91 -15.59
CA TYR A 144 2.39 6.62 -14.27
C TYR A 144 3.55 6.40 -13.31
N ILE A 145 3.46 7.00 -12.13
CA ILE A 145 4.50 6.95 -11.12
C ILE A 145 3.92 6.27 -9.89
N LEU A 146 4.64 5.29 -9.38
CA LEU A 146 4.37 4.64 -8.10
C LEU A 146 5.70 4.14 -7.58
N ASP A 147 6.24 4.79 -6.55
CA ASP A 147 7.47 4.41 -5.88
C ASP A 147 7.20 4.32 -4.39
N ILE A 148 7.64 3.22 -3.78
CA ILE A 148 7.38 2.91 -2.37
C ILE A 148 8.73 2.87 -1.67
N TYR A 149 8.89 3.75 -0.68
CA TYR A 149 10.07 3.83 0.17
C TYR A 149 9.71 3.52 1.61
N VAL A 150 10.42 2.57 2.20
CA VAL A 150 10.28 2.19 3.60
C VAL A 150 11.54 2.63 4.32
N PHE A 151 11.37 3.41 5.38
CA PHE A 151 12.44 3.88 6.24
C PHE A 151 12.21 3.42 7.67
N ASP A 152 13.30 3.28 8.41
CA ASP A 152 13.23 3.01 9.84
C ASP A 152 12.61 4.19 10.62
N THR A 153 12.43 3.99 11.92
CA THR A 153 11.80 4.97 12.82
C THR A 153 12.61 6.24 13.05
N LYS A 154 13.88 6.30 12.60
CA LYS A 154 14.68 7.54 12.70
C LYS A 154 14.17 8.59 11.73
N TYR A 155 13.64 8.20 10.58
CA TYR A 155 13.08 9.10 9.56
C TYR A 155 11.63 9.46 9.88
N ASN A 156 11.38 9.99 11.07
CA ASN A 156 10.05 10.36 11.57
C ASN A 156 9.64 11.82 11.24
N GLY A 157 10.36 12.50 10.33
CA GLY A 157 10.03 13.87 9.90
C GLY A 157 9.03 13.91 8.73
N THR A 158 8.97 15.03 8.02
CA THR A 158 8.17 15.18 6.78
C THR A 158 8.92 14.69 5.54
N ALA A 159 8.16 14.22 4.55
CA ALA A 159 8.63 13.94 3.20
C ALA A 159 8.25 15.09 2.26
N ASN A 160 9.24 15.80 1.75
CA ASN A 160 9.08 16.93 0.84
C ASN A 160 9.39 16.50 -0.59
N LEU A 161 8.44 16.72 -1.50
CA LEU A 161 8.58 16.41 -2.93
C LEU A 161 8.86 17.67 -3.72
N GLU A 162 9.93 17.65 -4.51
CA GLU A 162 10.21 18.66 -5.52
C GLU A 162 10.19 18.02 -6.92
N LEU A 163 9.41 18.62 -7.82
CA LEU A 163 9.27 18.14 -9.19
C LEU A 163 10.03 19.03 -10.17
N ILE A 164 10.89 18.42 -10.97
CA ILE A 164 11.64 19.12 -12.02
C ILE A 164 10.83 19.07 -13.31
N LYS A 165 10.30 20.23 -13.70
CA LYS A 165 9.51 20.38 -14.92
C LYS A 165 10.40 20.45 -16.16
N LYS A 166 9.85 20.00 -17.29
CA LYS A 166 10.47 20.22 -18.59
C LYS A 166 10.50 21.73 -18.91
N PRO A 167 11.62 22.28 -19.42
CA PRO A 167 11.68 23.70 -19.79
C PRO A 167 10.58 24.06 -20.80
N GLY A 168 9.87 25.17 -20.57
CA GLY A 168 8.87 25.71 -21.49
C GLY A 168 7.43 25.18 -21.32
N LYS A 169 7.08 24.56 -20.19
CA LYS A 169 5.71 24.24 -19.78
C LYS A 169 5.41 24.75 -18.37
#